data_AF-A0A6L3K4N2-F1
#
_entry.id   AF-A0A6L3K4N2-F1
#
_cell.length_a   1.000
_cell.length_b   1.000
_cell.length_c   1.000
_cell.angle_alpha   90.00
_cell.angle_beta   90.00
_cell.angle_gamma   90.00
#
_symmetry.space_group_name_H-M   'P 1'
#
loop_
_entity.id
_entity.type
_entity.pdbx_description
1 polymer ?
#
loop_
_entity_poly.entity_id
_entity_poly.type
_entity_poly.pdbx_seq_one_letter_code
_entity_poly.pdbx_strand_id
1 'polypeptide(L)'
;MVFCFAIFLLDCTDLNRTVCGLSKKKIPYLYLIDEAIELLNNEIRIVKWRIKYPEQFQQNANGHILSPFHLADKTNLINIMEIVSGLFLSQRVIKNDNPAYLTDLTKAFEWLFNIKLGDCHQKHEDVIKRKAVKATEFLNGLIALIREERARKGYR
;
A
#
# COMPACT_ATOMS: atom_id res chain seq x y z
N MET A 1 -6.52 -12.76 5.74
CA MET A 1 -7.62 -13.68 5.40
C MET A 1 -7.14 -14.97 4.75
N VAL A 2 -6.32 -14.95 3.68
CA VAL A 2 -5.74 -16.20 3.11
C VAL A 2 -4.84 -16.94 4.12
N PHE A 3 -4.08 -16.19 4.94
CA PHE A 3 -3.23 -16.77 6.00
C PHE A 3 -4.01 -17.50 7.11
N CYS A 4 -5.19 -17.01 7.51
CA CYS A 4 -6.01 -17.70 8.51
C CYS A 4 -6.59 -19.00 7.96
N PHE A 5 -6.98 -19.01 6.68
CA PHE A 5 -7.50 -20.20 6.01
C PHE A 5 -6.42 -21.27 5.83
N ALA A 6 -5.19 -20.85 5.56
CA ALA A 6 -4.04 -21.75 5.43
C ALA A 6 -3.65 -22.40 6.78
N ILE A 7 -3.68 -21.65 7.88
CA ILE A 7 -3.42 -22.18 9.23
C ILE A 7 -4.50 -23.19 9.63
N PHE A 8 -5.78 -22.87 9.38
CA PHE A 8 -6.90 -23.76 9.67
C PHE A 8 -6.87 -25.06 8.85
N LEU A 9 -6.45 -24.99 7.58
CA LEU A 9 -6.25 -26.17 6.73
C LEU A 9 -5.06 -27.04 7.20
N LEU A 10 -3.98 -26.41 7.66
CA LEU A 10 -2.80 -27.11 8.17
C LEU A 10 -3.13 -27.88 9.45
N ASP A 11 -3.82 -27.23 10.39
CA ASP A 11 -4.30 -27.85 11.63
C ASP A 11 -5.30 -28.99 11.34
N CYS A 12 -6.17 -28.83 10.34
CA CYS A 12 -7.06 -29.90 9.87
C CYS A 12 -6.27 -31.10 9.30
N THR A 13 -5.18 -30.89 8.56
CA THR A 13 -4.37 -31.98 7.98
C THR A 13 -3.57 -32.75 9.01
N ASP A 14 -3.01 -32.07 10.02
CA ASP A 14 -2.26 -32.71 11.11
C ASP A 14 -3.19 -33.44 12.08
N LEU A 15 -4.40 -32.91 12.34
CA LEU A 15 -5.43 -33.62 13.09
C LEU A 15 -5.90 -34.89 12.36
N ASN A 16 -6.06 -34.82 11.03
CA ASN A 16 -6.53 -35.96 10.22
C ASN A 16 -5.48 -37.10 10.14
N ARG A 17 -4.18 -36.78 10.16
CA ARG A 17 -3.10 -37.79 10.26
C ARG A 17 -3.07 -38.50 11.61
N THR A 18 -3.32 -37.77 12.70
CA THR A 18 -3.31 -38.32 14.06
C THR A 18 -4.55 -39.17 14.33
N VAL A 19 -5.69 -38.80 13.75
CA VAL A 19 -6.97 -39.52 13.88
C VAL A 19 -7.04 -40.79 13.03
N CYS A 20 -6.35 -40.86 11.88
CA CYS A 20 -6.32 -42.08 11.04
C CYS A 20 -5.64 -43.29 11.72
N GLY A 21 -4.82 -43.09 12.75
CA GLY A 21 -4.18 -44.17 13.51
C GLY A 21 -5.02 -44.75 14.66
N LEU A 22 -6.10 -44.07 15.08
CA LEU A 22 -6.87 -44.43 16.27
C LEU A 22 -8.34 -44.67 15.92
N SER A 23 -8.67 -45.95 15.71
CA SER A 23 -9.94 -46.57 16.12
C SER A 23 -11.25 -45.88 15.68
N LYS A 24 -11.94 -46.49 14.73
CA LYS A 24 -13.39 -46.82 14.79
C LYS A 24 -14.25 -45.93 15.71
N LYS A 25 -14.51 -44.66 15.37
CA LYS A 25 -15.68 -43.90 15.87
C LYS A 25 -16.15 -42.95 14.76
N LYS A 26 -17.39 -43.12 14.29
CA LYS A 26 -18.07 -42.30 13.26
C LYS A 26 -18.38 -40.85 13.69
N ILE A 27 -17.76 -40.36 14.76
CA ILE A 27 -18.17 -39.15 15.50
C ILE A 27 -17.29 -37.90 15.20
N PRO A 28 -16.00 -37.97 14.79
CA PRO A 28 -15.17 -36.78 14.55
C PRO A 28 -15.60 -35.91 13.36
N TYR A 29 -16.17 -36.53 12.32
CA TYR A 29 -16.45 -35.85 11.05
C TYR A 29 -17.71 -34.99 11.12
N LEU A 30 -18.72 -35.40 11.91
CA LEU A 30 -19.92 -34.59 12.14
C LEU A 30 -19.57 -33.29 12.88
N TYR A 31 -18.68 -33.36 13.87
CA TYR A 31 -18.25 -32.19 14.64
C TYR A 31 -17.55 -31.15 13.76
N LEU A 32 -16.64 -31.58 12.87
CA LEU A 32 -15.96 -30.69 11.92
C LEU A 32 -16.94 -30.07 10.90
N ILE A 33 -17.98 -30.80 10.50
CA ILE A 33 -19.02 -30.27 9.61
C ILE A 33 -19.85 -29.20 10.33
N ASP A 34 -20.25 -29.46 11.58
CA ASP A 34 -21.03 -28.50 12.38
C ASP A 34 -20.24 -27.21 12.63
N GLU A 35 -18.94 -27.31 12.92
CA GLU A 35 -18.05 -26.16 13.11
C GLU A 35 -17.85 -25.36 11.81
N ALA A 36 -17.70 -26.03 10.66
CA ALA A 36 -17.64 -25.38 9.36
C ALA A 36 -18.95 -24.66 9.00
N ILE A 37 -20.10 -25.25 9.34
CA ILE A 37 -21.42 -24.62 9.15
C ILE A 37 -21.56 -23.39 10.04
N GLU A 38 -21.12 -23.45 11.30
CA GLU A 38 -21.15 -22.31 12.22
C GLU A 38 -20.25 -21.16 11.73
N LEU A 39 -19.06 -21.49 11.22
CA LEU A 39 -18.16 -20.52 10.60
C LEU A 39 -18.80 -19.84 9.38
N LEU A 40 -19.40 -20.62 8.47
CA LEU A 40 -20.12 -20.10 7.30
C LEU A 40 -21.30 -19.19 7.70
N ASN A 41 -22.04 -19.57 8.73
CA ASN A 41 -23.15 -18.75 9.25
C ASN A 41 -22.63 -17.42 9.81
N ASN A 42 -21.48 -17.42 10.47
CA ASN A 42 -20.83 -16.21 10.95
C ASN A 42 -20.35 -15.31 9.80
N GLU A 43 -19.77 -15.87 8.75
CA GLU A 43 -19.36 -15.12 7.55
C GLU A 43 -20.57 -14.51 6.82
N ILE A 44 -21.62 -15.30 6.60
CA ILE A 44 -22.89 -14.82 6.01
C ILE A 44 -23.47 -13.69 6.86
N ARG A 45 -23.41 -13.82 8.20
CA ARG A 45 -23.82 -12.76 9.11
C ARG A 45 -22.98 -11.51 8.87
N ILE A 46 -21.65 -11.58 8.94
CA ILE A 46 -20.76 -10.43 8.72
C ILE A 46 -21.06 -9.72 7.38
N VAL A 47 -21.27 -10.48 6.30
CA VAL A 47 -21.64 -9.93 4.99
C VAL A 47 -22.98 -9.21 5.04
N LYS A 48 -24.01 -9.79 5.66
CA LYS A 48 -25.32 -9.13 5.87
C LYS A 48 -25.19 -7.84 6.65
N TRP A 49 -24.35 -7.81 7.69
CA TRP A 49 -24.09 -6.61 8.47
C TRP A 49 -23.38 -5.53 7.65
N ARG A 50 -22.42 -5.90 6.78
CA ARG A 50 -21.76 -4.96 5.85
C ARG A 50 -22.72 -4.34 4.85
N ILE A 51 -23.66 -5.13 4.31
CA ILE A 51 -24.68 -4.63 3.38
C ILE A 51 -25.66 -3.71 4.11
N LYS A 52 -26.06 -4.04 5.33
CA LYS A 52 -27.07 -3.30 6.11
C LYS A 52 -26.53 -2.00 6.70
N TYR A 53 -25.25 -1.96 7.09
CA TYR A 53 -24.63 -0.82 7.76
C TYR A 53 -23.25 -0.50 7.17
N PRO A 54 -23.18 -0.08 5.89
CA PRO A 54 -21.90 0.17 5.22
C PRO A 54 -21.04 1.20 5.98
N GLU A 55 -21.67 2.23 6.56
CA GLU A 55 -21.02 3.32 7.31
C GLU A 55 -20.15 2.83 8.48
N GLN A 56 -20.57 1.76 9.17
CA GLN A 56 -19.86 1.21 10.34
C GLN A 56 -18.58 0.47 9.95
N PHE A 57 -18.57 -0.13 8.75
CA PHE A 57 -17.40 -0.82 8.20
C PHE A 57 -16.51 0.11 7.38
N GLN A 58 -17.00 1.30 7.04
CA GLN A 58 -16.23 2.36 6.38
C GLN A 58 -15.25 3.07 7.33
N GLN A 59 -15.35 2.92 8.66
CA GLN A 59 -14.40 3.58 9.57
C GLN A 59 -12.94 3.13 9.34
N ASN A 60 -12.73 1.93 8.78
CA ASN A 60 -11.41 1.45 8.37
C ASN A 60 -11.09 1.67 6.88
N ALA A 61 -12.02 2.24 6.10
CA ALA A 61 -11.84 2.60 4.69
C ALA A 61 -11.67 4.11 4.50
N ASN A 62 -12.27 4.92 5.37
CA ASN A 62 -12.32 6.38 5.30
C ASN A 62 -11.38 7.07 6.29
N GLY A 63 -10.89 6.36 7.31
CA GLY A 63 -9.70 6.78 8.02
C GLY A 63 -8.56 6.68 7.02
N HIS A 64 -8.09 7.82 6.49
CA HIS A 64 -6.86 7.84 5.72
C HIS A 64 -5.83 7.04 6.52
N ILE A 65 -5.46 5.85 6.04
CA ILE A 65 -4.32 5.13 6.58
C ILE A 65 -3.17 6.09 6.33
N LEU A 66 -2.81 6.85 7.36
CA LEU A 66 -1.71 7.80 7.26
C LEU A 66 -0.49 6.96 6.91
N SER A 67 0.23 7.37 5.89
CA SER A 67 1.47 6.71 5.56
C SER A 67 2.39 6.76 6.78
N PRO A 68 3.12 5.69 7.11
CA PRO A 68 4.12 5.73 8.18
C PRO A 68 5.26 6.71 7.85
N PHE A 69 5.39 7.12 6.58
CA PHE A 69 6.41 8.04 6.13
C PHE A 69 5.92 9.49 6.23
N HIS A 70 6.80 10.34 6.77
CA HIS A 70 6.63 11.79 6.82
C HIS A 70 7.93 12.46 6.37
N LEU A 71 7.82 13.67 5.84
CA LEU A 71 9.01 14.47 5.52
C LEU A 71 9.58 15.06 6.79
N ALA A 72 10.90 15.07 6.91
CA ALA A 72 11.57 15.85 7.95
C ALA A 72 11.31 17.35 7.71
N ASP A 73 11.18 18.13 8.79
CA ASP A 73 10.72 19.54 8.86
C ASP A 73 11.39 20.53 7.89
N LYS A 74 12.53 20.16 7.29
CA LYS A 74 13.31 21.00 6.38
C LYS A 74 12.97 20.83 4.90
N THR A 75 12.03 19.96 4.54
CA THR A 75 11.78 19.63 3.14
C THR A 75 10.74 20.58 2.54
N ASN A 76 11.13 21.38 1.55
CA ASN A 76 10.20 22.25 0.84
C ASN A 76 9.28 21.41 -0.07
N LEU A 77 7.96 21.66 -0.03
CA LEU A 77 6.97 20.98 -0.88
C LEU A 77 7.33 21.03 -2.37
N ILE A 78 8.02 22.09 -2.80
CA ILE A 78 8.45 22.22 -4.20
C ILE A 78 9.51 21.19 -4.60
N ASN A 79 10.32 20.71 -3.66
CA ASN A 79 11.33 19.67 -3.90
C ASN A 79 10.64 18.34 -4.19
N ILE A 80 9.52 18.06 -3.51
CA ILE A 80 8.69 16.89 -3.80
C ILE A 80 8.01 17.04 -5.17
N MET A 81 7.53 18.24 -5.48
CA MET A 81 6.95 18.51 -6.80
C MET A 81 7.97 18.35 -7.93
N GLU A 82 9.25 18.63 -7.68
CA GLU A 82 10.35 18.41 -8.64
C GLU A 82 10.48 16.91 -8.98
N ILE A 83 10.42 16.03 -7.97
CA ILE A 83 10.40 14.57 -8.18
C ILE A 83 9.13 14.15 -8.94
N VAL A 84 7.96 14.59 -8.48
CA VAL A 84 6.67 14.24 -9.10
C VAL A 84 6.63 14.65 -10.57
N SER A 85 7.12 15.86 -10.88
CA SER A 85 7.22 16.39 -12.23
C SER A 85 8.22 15.59 -13.08
N GLY A 86 9.38 15.25 -12.53
CA GLY A 86 10.35 14.40 -13.21
C GLY A 86 9.80 13.01 -13.55
N LEU A 87 9.07 12.39 -12.61
CA LEU A 87 8.41 11.10 -12.82
C LEU A 87 7.30 11.20 -13.88
N PHE A 88 6.47 12.24 -13.80
CA PHE A 88 5.42 12.50 -14.79
C PHE A 88 6.00 12.66 -16.20
N LEU A 89 7.03 13.50 -16.36
CA LEU A 89 7.69 13.73 -17.64
C LEU A 89 8.42 12.48 -18.16
N SER A 90 8.94 11.64 -17.27
CA SER A 90 9.59 10.40 -17.68
C SER A 90 8.64 9.39 -18.32
N GLN A 91 7.33 9.49 -18.02
CA GLN A 91 6.28 8.54 -18.42
C GLN A 91 6.60 7.07 -18.07
N ARG A 92 7.53 6.83 -17.12
CA ARG A 92 7.94 5.49 -16.71
C ARG A 92 7.03 4.86 -15.67
N VAL A 93 6.19 5.66 -15.02
CA VAL A 93 5.21 5.17 -14.05
C VAL A 93 3.93 4.82 -14.80
N ILE A 94 3.54 3.55 -14.76
CA ILE A 94 2.34 3.03 -15.42
C ILE A 94 1.27 2.75 -14.37
N LYS A 95 0.05 3.20 -14.64
CA LYS A 95 -1.16 2.94 -13.86
C LYS A 95 -2.20 2.29 -14.77
N ASN A 96 -2.56 1.04 -14.49
CA ASN A 96 -3.55 0.27 -15.26
C ASN A 96 -3.29 0.35 -16.78
N ASP A 97 -2.09 -0.04 -17.18
CA ASP A 97 -1.60 -0.10 -18.56
C ASP A 97 -1.43 1.25 -19.29
N ASN A 98 -1.72 2.38 -18.63
CA ASN A 98 -1.51 3.73 -19.17
C ASN A 98 -0.46 4.50 -18.36
N PRO A 99 0.29 5.45 -18.94
CA PRO A 99 1.14 6.35 -18.17
C PRO A 99 0.36 7.07 -17.08
N ALA A 100 0.95 7.15 -15.89
CA ALA A 100 0.32 7.81 -14.76
C ALA A 100 0.15 9.32 -15.02
N TYR A 101 -1.06 9.83 -14.82
CA TYR A 101 -1.34 11.26 -14.91
C TYR A 101 -0.70 12.02 -13.74
N LEU A 102 -0.43 13.31 -13.95
CA LEU A 102 0.15 14.20 -12.93
C LEU A 102 -0.70 14.23 -11.65
N THR A 103 -2.02 14.25 -11.79
CA THR A 103 -2.98 14.25 -10.67
C THR A 103 -2.89 12.99 -9.83
N ASP A 104 -2.71 11.83 -10.48
CA ASP A 104 -2.59 10.54 -9.81
C ASP A 104 -1.27 10.44 -9.04
N LEU A 105 -0.17 10.85 -9.68
CA LEU A 105 1.14 10.90 -9.03
C LEU A 105 1.12 11.87 -7.84
N THR A 106 0.52 13.05 -8.01
CA THR A 106 0.43 14.03 -6.92
C THR A 106 -0.32 13.45 -5.72
N LYS A 107 -1.50 12.85 -5.95
CA LYS A 107 -2.30 12.22 -4.88
C LYS A 107 -1.54 11.08 -4.19
N ALA A 108 -0.79 10.29 -4.95
CA ALA A 108 0.04 9.22 -4.39
C ALA A 108 1.13 9.78 -3.46
N PHE A 109 1.79 10.86 -3.85
CA PHE A 109 2.81 11.52 -3.02
C PHE A 109 2.22 12.29 -1.82
N GLU A 110 1.05 12.90 -1.98
CA GLU A 110 0.30 13.50 -0.87
C GLU A 110 -0.04 12.46 0.20
N TRP A 111 -0.54 11.29 -0.23
CA TRP A 111 -0.79 10.17 0.67
C TRP A 111 0.50 9.61 1.28
N LEU A 112 1.55 9.41 0.47
CA LEU A 112 2.81 8.80 0.90
C LEU A 112 3.54 9.60 1.98
N PHE A 113 3.47 10.94 1.93
CA PHE A 113 4.18 11.80 2.88
C PHE A 113 3.26 12.54 3.85
N ASN A 114 1.96 12.27 3.80
CA ASN A 114 0.93 12.99 4.56
C ASN A 114 1.00 14.52 4.36
N ILE A 115 1.25 14.97 3.12
CA ILE A 115 1.37 16.39 2.76
C ILE A 115 0.20 16.84 1.88
N LYS A 116 0.01 18.16 1.77
CA LYS A 116 -0.91 18.79 0.80
C LYS A 116 -0.11 19.57 -0.23
N LEU A 117 -0.04 19.05 -1.45
CA LEU A 117 0.55 19.70 -2.61
C LEU A 117 -0.45 20.65 -3.28
N GLY A 118 -1.76 20.58 -3.04
CA GLY A 118 -2.69 21.59 -3.58
C GLY A 118 -2.78 21.54 -5.12
N ASP A 119 -2.79 22.69 -5.80
CA ASP A 119 -2.91 22.71 -7.27
C ASP A 119 -1.66 22.14 -7.96
N CYS A 120 -1.81 20.90 -8.44
CA CYS A 120 -0.73 20.14 -9.08
C CYS A 120 -0.28 20.74 -10.42
N HIS A 121 -1.18 21.36 -11.20
CA HIS A 121 -0.83 21.91 -12.50
C HIS A 121 -0.06 23.20 -12.36
N GLN A 122 -0.53 24.11 -11.48
CA GLN A 122 0.20 25.34 -11.20
C GLN A 122 1.58 25.05 -10.62
N LYS A 123 1.69 24.12 -9.66
CA LYS A 123 2.99 23.76 -9.08
C LYS A 123 3.93 23.07 -10.05
N HIS A 124 3.39 22.30 -11.00
CA HIS A 124 4.19 21.71 -12.07
C HIS A 124 4.76 22.82 -12.95
N GLU A 125 3.90 23.75 -13.39
CA GLU A 125 4.33 24.92 -14.16
C GLU A 125 5.36 25.77 -13.40
N ASP A 126 5.21 25.95 -12.10
CA ASP A 126 6.17 26.69 -11.26
C ASP A 126 7.53 25.98 -11.19
N VAL A 127 7.56 24.64 -11.20
CA VAL A 127 8.79 23.86 -11.31
C VAL A 127 9.45 24.08 -12.67
N ILE A 128 8.68 24.05 -13.76
CA ILE A 128 9.20 24.25 -15.12
C ILE A 128 9.68 25.69 -15.36
N LYS A 129 8.98 26.70 -14.82
CA LYS A 129 9.26 28.13 -15.02
C LYS A 129 10.38 28.70 -14.13
N ARG A 130 10.97 27.90 -13.25
CA ARG A 130 12.05 28.36 -12.37
C ARG A 130 13.29 28.79 -13.15
N LYS A 131 14.04 29.74 -12.58
CA LYS A 131 15.38 30.10 -13.07
C LYS A 131 16.27 28.86 -13.13
N ALA A 132 16.98 28.66 -14.24
CA ALA A 132 17.75 27.46 -14.57
C ALA A 132 18.66 26.94 -13.43
N VAL A 133 19.26 27.85 -12.64
CA VAL A 133 20.14 27.52 -11.51
C VAL A 133 19.42 26.82 -10.35
N LYS A 134 18.12 27.12 -10.13
CA LYS A 134 17.28 26.55 -9.06
C LYS A 134 16.23 25.56 -9.56
N ALA A 135 16.16 25.33 -10.88
CA ALA A 135 15.11 24.51 -11.49
C ALA A 135 15.22 23.02 -11.10
N THR A 136 16.44 22.54 -10.86
CA THR A 136 16.73 21.13 -10.53
C THR A 136 17.61 20.96 -9.30
N GLU A 137 17.63 21.96 -8.42
CA GLU A 137 18.56 22.01 -7.28
C GLU A 137 18.42 20.77 -6.38
N PHE A 138 17.18 20.31 -6.16
CA PHE A 138 16.94 19.15 -5.31
C PHE A 138 17.37 17.85 -5.98
N LEU A 139 17.00 17.61 -7.24
CA LEU A 139 17.41 16.42 -7.97
C LEU A 139 18.94 16.36 -8.13
N ASN A 140 19.61 17.50 -8.36
CA ASN A 140 21.07 17.57 -8.40
C ASN A 140 21.71 17.22 -7.05
N GLY A 141 21.10 17.67 -5.95
CA GLY A 141 21.51 17.27 -4.59
C GLY A 141 21.42 15.76 -4.37
N LEU A 142 20.33 15.13 -4.81
CA LEU A 142 20.17 13.66 -4.74
C LEU A 142 21.22 12.94 -5.59
N ILE A 143 21.53 13.45 -6.80
CA ILE A 143 22.59 12.91 -7.65
C ILE A 143 23.95 12.98 -6.94
N ALA A 144 24.27 14.10 -6.29
CA ALA A 144 25.51 14.26 -5.54
C ALA A 144 25.63 13.23 -4.41
N LEU A 145 24.56 13.04 -3.62
CA LEU A 145 24.53 12.04 -2.54
C LEU A 145 24.76 10.62 -3.04
N ILE A 146 24.17 10.25 -4.18
CA ILE A 146 24.40 8.92 -4.80
C ILE A 146 25.86 8.77 -5.24
N ARG A 147 26.45 9.82 -5.81
CA ARG A 147 27.86 9.81 -6.24
C ARG A 147 28.81 9.68 -5.04
N GLU A 148 28.53 10.39 -3.95
CA GLU A 148 29.29 10.27 -2.69
C GLU A 148 29.21 8.87 -2.11
N GLU A 149 28.00 8.29 -2.05
CA GLU A 149 27.81 6.92 -1.55
C GLU A 149 28.49 5.87 -2.46
N ARG A 150 28.49 6.10 -3.78
CA ARG A 150 29.23 5.26 -4.74
C ARG A 150 30.74 5.34 -4.49
N ALA A 151 31.27 6.55 -4.31
CA ALA A 151 32.69 6.76 -4.02
C ALA A 151 33.10 6.13 -2.68
N ARG A 152 32.26 6.27 -1.65
CA ARG A 152 32.46 5.64 -0.33
C ARG A 152 32.55 4.12 -0.40
N LYS A 153 31.77 3.50 -1.29
CA LYS A 153 31.78 2.04 -1.51
C LYS A 153 32.86 1.56 -2.48
N GLY A 154 33.62 2.47 -3.11
CA GLY A 154 34.70 2.12 -4.03
C GLY A 154 34.24 1.59 -5.40
N TYR A 155 32.96 1.77 -5.76
CA TYR A 155 32.47 1.35 -7.08
C TYR A 155 32.95 2.34 -8.15
N ARG A 156 33.91 1.90 -8.97
CA ARG A 156 34.43 2.66 -10.11
C ARG A 156 33.43 2.71 -11.26
#